data_AF-A0A960LB80-F1
#
_entry.id   AF-A0A960LB80-F1
#
_cell.length_a   1.000
_cell.length_b   1.000
_cell.length_c   1.000
_cell.angle_alpha   90.00
_cell.angle_beta   90.00
_cell.angle_gamma   90.00
#
_symmetry.space_group_name_H-M   'P 1'
#
loop_
_entity.id
_entity.type
_entity.pdbx_description
1 polymer ?
#
loop_
_entity_poly.entity_id
_entity_poly.type
_entity_poly.pdbx_seq_one_letter_code
_entity_poly.pdbx_strand_id
1 'polypeptide(L)'
;MKKFFLALLGLVLLAAFGGTLYFLWVKSQAKPVVYKTESPFIATIVHKAVATGSVVPRKEVEIKPQVSGIVEELYVEAGEKVKKDDLLAKVT
;
A
#
# COMPACT_ATOMS: atom_id res chain seq x y z
N MET A 1 18.74 -25.21 75.87
CA MET A 1 17.84 -25.15 74.68
C MET A 1 17.87 -23.81 73.93
N LYS A 2 17.89 -22.64 74.60
CA LYS A 2 17.90 -21.31 73.93
C LYS A 2 19.07 -21.07 72.95
N LYS A 3 20.29 -21.50 73.29
CA LYS A 3 21.49 -21.31 72.45
C LYS A 3 21.48 -22.14 71.16
N PHE A 4 20.91 -23.36 71.21
CA PHE A 4 20.73 -24.22 70.04
C PHE A 4 19.68 -23.66 69.08
N PHE A 5 18.58 -23.12 69.62
CA PHE A 5 17.54 -22.46 68.82
C PHE A 5 18.06 -21.20 68.13
N LEU A 6 18.90 -20.40 68.82
CA LEU A 6 19.58 -19.25 68.20
C LEU A 6 20.56 -19.67 67.10
N ALA A 7 21.33 -20.73 67.29
CA ALA A 7 22.27 -21.23 66.28
C ALA A 7 21.54 -21.76 65.05
N LEU A 8 20.42 -22.49 65.24
CA LEU A 8 19.57 -22.96 64.16
C LEU A 8 18.93 -21.80 63.39
N LEU A 9 18.44 -20.77 64.09
CA LEU A 9 17.88 -19.57 63.48
C LEU A 9 18.92 -18.81 62.66
N GLY A 10 20.16 -18.70 63.16
CA GLY A 10 21.28 -18.09 62.43
C GLY A 10 21.67 -18.86 61.16
N LEU A 11 21.68 -20.19 61.22
CA LEU A 11 21.93 -21.05 60.05
C LEU A 11 20.85 -20.89 58.97
N VAL A 12 19.58 -20.85 59.38
CA VAL A 12 18.44 -20.64 58.47
C VAL A 12 18.52 -19.26 57.83
N LEU A 13 18.87 -18.22 58.59
CA LEU A 13 19.06 -16.87 58.05
C LEU A 13 20.22 -16.79 57.06
N LEU A 14 21.35 -17.46 57.34
CA LEU A 14 22.48 -17.54 56.42
C LEU A 14 22.14 -18.29 55.13
N ALA A 15 21.41 -19.39 55.23
CA ALA A 15 20.94 -20.14 54.06
C ALA A 15 19.95 -19.32 53.22
N ALA A 16 19.03 -18.60 53.86
CA ALA A 16 18.11 -17.69 53.19
C ALA A 16 18.86 -16.55 52.48
N PHE A 17 19.87 -15.97 53.14
CA PHE A 17 20.67 -14.88 52.57
C PHE A 17 21.55 -15.35 51.41
N GLY A 18 22.17 -16.54 51.51
CA GLY A 18 22.91 -17.15 50.40
C GLY A 18 22.00 -17.49 49.21
N GLY A 19 20.81 -18.00 49.48
CA GLY A 19 19.81 -18.32 48.45
C GLY A 19 19.31 -17.08 47.69
N THR A 20 19.04 -15.97 48.39
CA THR A 20 18.59 -14.73 47.74
C THR A 20 19.70 -14.09 46.89
N LEU A 21 20.95 -14.11 47.36
CA LEU A 21 22.09 -13.63 46.58
C LEU A 21 22.33 -14.47 45.32
N TYR A 22 22.25 -15.80 45.44
CA TYR A 22 22.37 -16.69 44.28
C TYR A 22 21.24 -16.46 43.26
N PHE A 23 20.00 -16.36 43.75
CA PHE A 23 18.84 -16.08 42.90
C PHE A 23 18.97 -14.73 42.17
N LEU A 24 19.45 -13.69 42.86
CA LEU A 24 19.64 -12.37 42.28
C LEU A 24 20.78 -12.36 41.25
N TRP A 25 21.84 -13.14 41.47
CA TRP A 25 22.95 -13.29 40.52
C TRP A 25 22.50 -13.97 39.23
N VAL A 26 21.77 -15.07 39.33
CA VAL A 26 21.21 -15.79 38.16
C VAL A 26 20.25 -14.89 37.38
N LYS A 27 19.40 -14.11 38.07
CA LYS A 27 18.43 -13.21 37.42
C LYS A 27 19.07 -11.94 36.85
N SER A 28 20.22 -11.51 37.38
CA SER A 28 20.99 -10.35 36.88
C SER A 28 21.87 -10.66 35.68
N GLN A 29 21.97 -11.93 35.28
CA GLN A 29 22.66 -12.28 34.03
C GLN A 29 21.89 -11.67 32.85
N ALA A 30 22.60 -10.89 32.03
CA ALA A 30 22.03 -10.25 30.87
C ALA A 30 21.42 -11.31 29.95
N LYS A 31 20.15 -11.12 29.57
CA LYS A 31 19.46 -12.02 28.64
C LYS A 31 20.27 -12.07 27.34
N PRO A 32 20.48 -13.27 26.75
CA PRO A 32 21.21 -13.38 25.51
C PRO A 32 20.52 -12.54 24.44
N VAL A 33 21.29 -11.67 23.78
CA VAL A 33 20.79 -10.81 22.71
C VAL A 33 20.53 -11.70 21.50
N VAL A 34 19.25 -11.93 21.20
CA VAL A 34 18.86 -12.72 20.03
C VAL A 34 18.79 -11.79 18.82
N TYR A 35 19.74 -11.94 17.91
CA TYR A 35 19.72 -11.24 16.63
C TYR A 35 18.86 -12.02 15.64
N LYS A 36 17.86 -11.35 15.06
CA LYS A 36 17.11 -11.89 13.95
C LYS A 36 17.87 -11.58 12.67
N THR A 37 18.39 -12.61 12.01
CA THR A 37 19.04 -12.49 10.70
C THR A 37 18.09 -12.99 9.62
N GLU A 38 18.11 -12.35 8.47
CA GLU A 38 17.40 -12.81 7.27
C GLU A 38 18.42 -13.08 6.16
N SER A 39 18.15 -14.11 5.36
CA SER A 39 19.03 -14.48 4.25
C SER A 39 18.67 -13.68 2.99
N PRO A 40 19.66 -13.24 2.20
CA PRO A 40 19.38 -12.57 0.93
C PRO A 40 18.69 -13.55 -0.03
N PHE A 41 17.72 -13.04 -0.78
CA PHE A 41 17.04 -13.79 -1.84
C PHE A 41 17.02 -12.96 -3.13
N ILE A 42 17.07 -13.66 -4.25
CA ILE A 42 16.96 -13.03 -5.56
C ILE A 42 15.47 -12.83 -5.85
N ALA A 43 15.07 -11.58 -6.03
CA ALA A 43 13.71 -11.20 -6.37
C ALA A 43 13.69 -10.40 -7.68
N THR A 44 12.65 -10.60 -8.48
CA THR A 44 12.41 -9.79 -9.66
C THR A 44 11.58 -8.57 -9.27
N ILE A 45 12.12 -7.37 -9.49
CA ILE A 45 11.41 -6.11 -9.24
C ILE A 45 10.68 -5.72 -10.52
N VAL A 46 9.35 -5.66 -10.48
CA VAL A 46 8.53 -5.23 -11.61
C VAL A 46 8.08 -3.79 -11.39
N HIS A 47 8.65 -2.87 -12.16
CA HIS A 47 8.21 -1.48 -12.18
C HIS A 47 6.98 -1.33 -13.09
N LYS A 48 5.83 -1.03 -12.49
CA LYS A 48 4.60 -0.75 -13.23
C LYS A 48 4.38 0.76 -13.28
N ALA A 49 4.25 1.30 -14.49
CA ALA A 49 3.81 2.66 -14.72
C ALA A 49 2.40 2.62 -15.34
N VAL A 50 1.52 3.52 -14.90
CA VAL A 50 0.19 3.69 -15.51
C VAL A 50 0.31 4.74 -16.60
N ALA A 51 0.17 4.33 -17.85
CA ALA A 51 0.05 5.24 -18.97
C ALA A 51 -1.42 5.69 -19.07
N THR A 52 -1.71 6.91 -18.65
CA THR A 52 -3.01 7.54 -18.93
C THR A 52 -2.98 8.16 -20.32
N GLY A 53 -4.00 7.88 -21.11
CA GLY A 53 -4.19 8.44 -22.44
C GLY A 53 -5.66 8.65 -22.72
N SER A 54 -5.98 9.71 -23.48
CA SER A 54 -7.35 9.99 -23.90
C SER A 54 -7.60 9.41 -25.29
N VAL A 55 -8.81 8.89 -25.52
CA VAL A 55 -9.23 8.43 -26.84
C VAL A 55 -9.62 9.65 -27.67
N VAL A 56 -8.86 9.92 -28.72
CA VAL A 56 -9.16 10.99 -29.68
C VAL A 56 -9.60 10.41 -31.03
N PRO A 57 -10.50 11.07 -31.78
CA PRO A 57 -10.89 10.63 -33.12
C PRO A 57 -9.67 10.57 -34.03
N ARG A 58 -9.52 9.47 -34.79
CA ARG A 58 -8.44 9.35 -35.79
C ARG A 58 -8.61 10.31 -36.97
N LYS A 59 -9.86 10.63 -37.30
CA LYS A 59 -10.24 11.54 -38.39
C LYS A 59 -11.40 12.37 -37.90
N GLU A 60 -11.25 13.68 -38.00
CA GLU A 60 -12.29 14.67 -37.71
C GLU A 60 -12.44 15.53 -38.96
N VAL A 61 -13.68 15.75 -39.40
CA VAL A 61 -13.98 16.52 -40.60
C VAL A 61 -15.01 17.57 -40.20
N GLU A 62 -14.64 18.83 -40.32
CA GLU A 62 -15.56 19.95 -40.14
C GLU A 62 -16.29 20.19 -41.47
N ILE A 63 -17.63 20.16 -41.44
CA ILE A 63 -18.46 20.36 -42.63
C ILE A 63 -18.92 21.81 -42.67
N LYS A 64 -18.47 22.55 -43.68
CA LYS A 64 -18.86 23.94 -43.93
C LYS A 64 -19.73 24.03 -45.19
N PRO A 65 -20.79 24.85 -45.18
CA PRO A 65 -21.53 25.18 -46.40
C PRO A 65 -20.58 25.74 -47.45
N GLN A 66 -20.73 25.31 -48.71
CA GLN A 66 -19.96 25.82 -49.83
C GLN A 66 -20.41 27.22 -50.27
N VAL A 67 -21.65 27.58 -49.96
CA VAL A 67 -22.27 28.86 -50.28
C VAL A 67 -22.86 29.49 -49.02
N SER A 68 -22.90 30.82 -49.00
CA SER A 68 -23.60 31.58 -47.95
C SER A 68 -25.09 31.50 -48.19
N GLY A 69 -25.85 31.08 -47.19
CA GLY A 69 -27.30 30.90 -47.26
C GLY A 69 -27.91 30.64 -45.90
N ILE A 70 -29.22 30.43 -45.85
CA ILE A 70 -29.96 30.09 -44.62
C ILE A 70 -30.21 28.58 -44.61
N VAL A 71 -30.02 27.93 -43.46
CA VAL A 71 -30.38 26.51 -43.27
C VAL A 71 -31.90 26.40 -43.26
N GLU A 72 -32.46 25.73 -44.27
CA GLU A 72 -33.91 25.53 -44.42
C GLU A 72 -34.38 24.30 -43.63
N GLU A 73 -33.59 23.22 -43.67
CA GLU A 73 -33.93 21.95 -43.02
C GLU A 73 -32.65 21.20 -42.59
N LEU A 74 -32.72 20.50 -41.44
CA LEU A 74 -31.65 19.65 -40.92
C LEU A 74 -32.13 18.20 -40.89
N TYR A 75 -31.37 17.30 -41.50
CA TYR A 75 -31.78 15.89 -41.67
C TYR A 75 -31.19 14.95 -40.61
N VAL A 76 -30.34 15.46 -39.71
CA VAL A 76 -29.58 14.65 -38.74
C VAL A 76 -29.58 15.28 -37.36
N GLU A 77 -29.55 14.45 -36.33
CA GLU A 77 -29.45 14.89 -34.93
C GLU A 77 -28.04 14.67 -34.34
N ALA A 78 -27.73 15.40 -33.27
CA ALA A 78 -26.43 15.28 -32.61
C ALA A 78 -26.24 13.88 -32.00
N GLY A 79 -25.17 13.21 -32.41
CA GLY A 79 -24.84 11.84 -31.97
C GLY A 79 -25.35 10.74 -32.89
N GLU A 80 -26.06 11.09 -33.97
CA GLU A 80 -26.50 10.15 -34.99
C GLU A 80 -25.33 9.64 -35.83
N LYS A 81 -25.39 8.37 -36.26
CA LYS A 81 -24.37 7.76 -37.12
C LYS A 81 -24.70 8.01 -38.58
N VAL A 82 -23.92 8.87 -39.22
CA VAL A 82 -24.03 9.17 -40.66
C VAL A 82 -23.05 8.33 -41.48
N LYS A 83 -23.41 8.05 -42.73
CA LYS A 83 -22.57 7.39 -43.72
C LYS A 83 -22.05 8.42 -44.72
N LYS A 84 -21.09 7.97 -45.53
CA LYS A 84 -20.61 8.77 -46.66
C LYS A 84 -21.77 9.02 -47.62
N ASP A 85 -21.90 10.26 -48.07
CA ASP A 85 -22.89 10.74 -49.04
C ASP A 85 -24.32 10.92 -48.49
N ASP A 86 -24.52 10.84 -47.16
CA ASP A 86 -25.79 11.21 -46.53
C ASP A 86 -26.01 12.74 -46.58
N LEU A 87 -27.25 13.16 -46.84
CA LEU A 87 -27.66 14.56 -46.78
C LEU A 87 -27.76 15.01 -45.32
N LEU A 88 -27.04 16.06 -44.97
CA LEU A 88 -26.99 16.56 -43.58
C LEU A 88 -27.92 17.76 -43.35
N ALA A 89 -27.97 18.68 -44.32
CA ALA A 89 -28.79 19.89 -44.25
C ALA A 89 -29.12 20.42 -45.64
N LYS A 90 -30.23 21.14 -45.75
CA LYS A 90 -30.61 21.92 -46.93
C LYS A 90 -30.32 23.39 -46.69
N VAL A 91 -29.60 24.03 -47.61
CA VAL A 91 -29.22 25.45 -47.56
C VAL A 91 -29.74 26.14 -48.81
N THR A 92 -30.39 27.30 -48.63
CA THR A 92 -30.93 28.16 -49.69
C THR A 92 -30.19 29.51 -49.71
#